data_AF-A0A068V709-F1
#
_entry.id   AF-A0A068V709-F1
#
_cell.length_a   1.000
_cell.length_b   1.000
_cell.length_c   1.000
_cell.angle_alpha   90.00
_cell.angle_beta   90.00
_cell.angle_gamma   90.00
#
_symmetry.space_group_name_H-M   'P 1'
#
loop_
_entity.id
_entity.type
_entity.pdbx_description
1 polymer ?
#
loop_
_entity_poly.entity_id
_entity_poly.type
_entity_poly.pdbx_seq_one_letter_code
_entity_poly.pdbx_strand_id
1 'polypeptide(L)'
;MVNLNLGLLTQTKNLKSVTVSFRIPYYTQWGQHLLVCGSEPILGAWNVKKGLLLSPYNQDGELIWSGGIPVPADFRCEYNYYVVDDERNVLRWEVGNKRKLLLPEGVQSGHLVELHDLWQTGSDALPFSSAFKNVIFRRSWSLDIERPLGVNQRELHEEADSVIVQFRICCPNIEEGTSIYVLGSPLKLGQWKAQGGLKLNYAGESVWQADCVMQKDDFPLKYPFK
;
A
#
# COMPACT_ATOMS: atom_id res chain seq x y z
N MET A 1 35.72 20.86 44.50
CA MET A 1 34.31 21.13 44.15
C MET A 1 34.22 21.27 42.64
N VAL A 2 33.73 20.25 41.96
CA VAL A 2 33.27 20.36 40.57
C VAL A 2 32.00 19.52 40.51
N ASN A 3 30.85 20.19 40.46
CA ASN A 3 29.55 19.58 40.19
C ASN A 3 29.45 19.34 38.68
N LEU A 4 29.05 18.15 38.27
CA LEU A 4 28.59 17.88 36.90
C LEU A 4 27.40 16.92 36.93
N ASN A 5 26.22 17.56 36.92
CA ASN A 5 24.93 17.18 36.35
C ASN A 5 24.57 15.69 36.26
N LEU A 6 23.67 15.28 37.16
CA LEU A 6 22.65 14.27 36.88
C LEU A 6 21.59 14.84 35.91
N GLY A 7 21.19 14.04 34.93
CA GLY A 7 20.10 14.31 33.98
C GLY A 7 20.62 14.16 32.56
N LEU A 8 20.23 13.17 31.76
CA LEU A 8 18.86 12.72 31.52
C LEU A 8 18.93 11.27 31.04
N LEU A 9 18.47 10.33 31.86
CA LEU A 9 18.10 8.99 31.40
C LEU A 9 16.88 9.17 30.49
N THR A 10 17.07 9.17 29.17
CA THR A 10 15.96 9.00 28.24
C THR A 10 15.45 7.58 28.41
N GLN A 11 14.43 7.45 29.26
CA GLN A 11 13.51 6.31 29.24
C GLN A 11 13.08 6.10 27.78
N THR A 12 13.57 5.03 27.17
CA THR A 12 12.95 4.43 26.00
C THR A 12 11.56 3.95 26.41
N LYS A 13 10.59 4.86 26.39
CA LYS A 13 9.18 4.49 26.35
C LYS A 13 9.06 3.52 25.17
N ASN A 14 8.66 2.30 25.47
CA ASN A 14 8.33 1.28 24.49
C ASN A 14 7.15 1.85 23.67
N LEU A 15 7.46 2.53 22.55
CA LEU A 15 6.47 3.19 21.73
C LEU A 15 5.68 2.09 21.05
N LYS A 16 4.40 1.96 21.46
CA LYS A 16 3.44 1.11 20.77
C LYS A 16 3.36 1.57 19.32
N SER A 17 3.84 0.76 18.38
CA SER A 17 3.92 1.10 16.97
C SER A 17 3.36 -0.01 16.08
N VAL A 18 2.71 0.41 15.01
CA VAL A 18 2.34 -0.42 13.86
C VAL A 18 3.45 -0.29 12.82
N THR A 19 3.84 -1.37 12.17
CA THR A 19 4.73 -1.29 11.01
C THR A 19 3.87 -1.16 9.75
N VAL A 20 4.07 -0.09 8.99
CA VAL A 20 3.51 0.03 7.63
C VAL A 20 4.60 -0.31 6.64
N SER A 21 4.34 -1.25 5.73
CA SER A 21 5.24 -1.60 4.63
C SER A 21 4.62 -1.21 3.29
N PHE A 22 5.31 -0.35 2.54
CA PHE A 22 4.94 -0.01 1.16
C PHE A 22 5.44 -1.12 0.23
N ARG A 23 4.59 -1.60 -0.67
CA ARG A 23 4.95 -2.65 -1.65
C ARG A 23 4.35 -2.32 -3.01
N ILE A 24 5.20 -2.23 -4.02
CA ILE A 24 4.78 -1.90 -5.39
C ILE A 24 5.59 -2.68 -6.43
N PRO A 25 4.94 -3.36 -7.39
CA PRO A 25 5.62 -3.87 -8.58
C PRO A 25 5.96 -2.71 -9.50
N TYR A 26 7.25 -2.51 -9.81
CA TYR A 26 7.69 -1.47 -10.73
C TYR A 26 9.05 -1.79 -11.33
N TYR A 27 9.13 -1.83 -12.66
CA TYR A 27 10.39 -2.04 -13.37
C TYR A 27 11.21 -0.74 -13.44
N THR A 28 12.48 -0.80 -13.05
CA THR A 28 13.42 0.31 -13.12
C THR A 28 14.60 -0.04 -14.03
N GLN A 29 15.30 0.99 -14.50
CA GLN A 29 16.56 0.86 -15.21
C GLN A 29 17.74 0.94 -14.23
N TRP A 30 18.94 0.59 -14.70
CA TRP A 30 20.17 0.80 -13.93
C TRP A 30 20.33 2.27 -13.51
N GLY A 31 20.73 2.49 -12.25
CA GLY A 31 20.85 3.82 -11.64
C GLY A 31 19.52 4.45 -11.24
N GLN A 32 18.39 3.77 -11.43
CA GLN A 32 17.08 4.23 -10.97
C GLN A 32 16.65 3.51 -9.70
N HIS A 33 16.09 4.28 -8.78
CA HIS A 33 15.55 3.79 -7.52
C HIS A 33 14.12 4.25 -7.31
N LEU A 34 13.37 3.51 -6.50
CA LEU A 34 12.02 3.88 -6.10
C LEU A 34 12.01 4.39 -4.66
N LEU A 35 11.30 5.49 -4.41
CA LEU A 35 11.06 6.00 -3.07
C LEU A 35 9.60 6.38 -2.86
N VAL A 36 9.21 6.45 -1.60
CA VAL A 36 7.95 7.03 -1.14
C VAL A 36 8.24 8.37 -0.45
N CYS A 37 7.50 9.40 -0.85
CA CYS A 37 7.55 10.70 -0.19
C CYS A 37 6.13 11.15 0.13
N GLY A 38 5.92 11.71 1.32
CA GLY A 38 4.60 12.05 1.84
C GLY A 38 4.58 13.26 2.76
N SER A 39 3.37 13.60 3.22
CA SER A 39 3.09 14.78 4.03
C SER A 39 3.76 14.74 5.40
N GLU A 40 3.95 13.55 5.96
CA GLU A 40 4.51 13.37 7.29
C GLU A 40 6.05 13.41 7.31
N PRO A 41 6.68 13.90 8.39
CA PRO A 41 8.15 14.00 8.49
C PRO A 41 8.87 12.66 8.29
N ILE A 42 8.29 11.55 8.76
CA ILE A 42 8.86 10.20 8.58
C ILE A 42 8.90 9.75 7.11
N LEU A 43 8.10 10.40 6.25
CA LEU A 43 8.10 10.24 4.80
C LEU A 43 8.63 11.49 4.07
N GLY A 44 9.37 12.35 4.78
CA GLY A 44 10.11 13.47 4.20
C GLY A 44 9.38 14.80 4.13
N ALA A 45 8.11 14.90 4.54
CA ALA A 45 7.31 16.12 4.48
C ALA A 45 7.36 16.80 3.09
N TRP A 46 7.10 16.02 2.04
CA TRP A 46 7.19 16.38 0.62
C TRP A 46 8.58 16.77 0.11
N ASN A 47 9.62 16.68 0.94
CA ASN A 47 11.00 16.75 0.47
C ASN A 47 11.45 15.36 0.00
N VAL A 48 11.42 15.14 -1.32
CA VAL A 48 11.77 13.86 -1.95
C VAL A 48 13.16 13.35 -1.56
N LYS A 49 14.15 14.23 -1.36
CA LYS A 49 15.50 13.80 -0.93
C LYS A 49 15.47 13.14 0.45
N LYS A 50 14.48 13.45 1.28
CA LYS A 50 14.24 12.87 2.61
C LYS A 50 13.19 11.74 2.60
N GLY A 51 12.65 11.37 1.44
CA GLY A 51 11.69 10.28 1.31
C GLY A 51 12.30 8.92 1.68
N LEU A 52 11.40 7.98 1.96
CA LEU A 52 11.73 6.59 2.25
C LEU A 52 12.17 5.89 0.97
N LEU A 53 13.47 5.56 0.88
CA LEU A 53 13.99 4.74 -0.21
C LEU A 53 13.52 3.30 -0.04
N LEU A 54 13.00 2.71 -1.11
CA LEU A 54 12.56 1.32 -1.12
C LEU A 54 13.69 0.40 -1.57
N SER A 55 13.61 -0.87 -1.19
CA SER A 55 14.54 -1.92 -1.59
C SER A 55 13.90 -2.83 -2.65
N PRO A 56 14.60 -3.11 -3.77
CA PRO A 56 14.10 -4.00 -4.80
C PRO A 56 14.35 -5.46 -4.44
N TYR A 57 13.43 -6.34 -4.83
CA TYR A 57 13.61 -7.78 -4.84
C TYR A 57 12.80 -8.41 -5.99
N ASN A 58 13.25 -9.57 -6.48
CA ASN A 58 12.50 -10.31 -7.50
C ASN A 58 11.48 -11.24 -6.84
N GLN A 59 10.25 -11.23 -7.34
CA GLN A 59 9.20 -12.17 -6.95
C GLN A 59 8.50 -12.68 -8.21
N ASP A 60 8.62 -13.98 -8.47
CA ASP A 60 8.00 -14.65 -9.62
C ASP A 60 8.28 -13.94 -10.98
N GLY A 61 9.48 -13.41 -11.16
CA GLY A 61 9.89 -12.73 -12.40
C GLY A 61 9.50 -11.24 -12.46
N GLU A 62 8.79 -10.72 -11.47
CA GLU A 62 8.46 -9.30 -11.35
C GLU A 62 9.44 -8.59 -10.40
N LEU A 63 9.75 -7.32 -10.70
CA LEU A 63 10.56 -6.46 -9.82
C LEU A 63 9.65 -5.76 -8.82
N ILE A 64 9.76 -6.13 -7.55
CA ILE A 64 9.00 -5.55 -6.45
C ILE A 64 9.89 -4.62 -5.65
N TRP A 65 9.37 -3.44 -5.31
CA TRP A 65 10.01 -2.50 -4.40
C TRP A 65 9.25 -2.49 -3.08
N SER A 66 9.99 -2.57 -1.96
CA SER A 66 9.38 -2.52 -0.63
C SER A 66 10.19 -1.77 0.41
N GLY A 67 9.51 -1.27 1.44
CA GLY A 67 10.15 -0.58 2.56
C GLY A 67 9.12 -0.19 3.60
N GLY A 68 9.50 -0.24 4.88
CA GLY A 68 8.56 -0.03 5.98
C GLY A 68 8.99 1.02 6.99
N ILE A 69 7.99 1.58 7.67
CA ILE A 69 8.15 2.57 8.73
C ILE A 69 7.31 2.20 9.97
N PRO A 70 7.85 2.39 11.18
CA PRO A 70 7.06 2.29 12.40
C PRO A 70 6.26 3.59 12.59
N VAL A 71 4.95 3.46 12.83
CA VAL A 71 4.02 4.59 12.99
C VAL A 71 3.06 4.34 14.15
N PRO A 72 2.47 5.38 14.77
CA PRO A 72 1.40 5.19 15.74
C PRO A 72 0.14 4.60 15.07
N ALA A 73 -0.73 3.97 15.86
CA ALA A 73 -1.93 3.30 15.34
C ALA A 73 -2.97 4.25 14.71
N ASP A 74 -2.90 5.54 15.02
CA ASP A 74 -3.75 6.59 14.45
C ASP A 74 -3.07 7.36 13.30
N PHE A 75 -1.93 6.89 12.82
CA PHE A 75 -1.16 7.54 11.76
C PHE A 75 -1.97 7.70 10.47
N ARG A 76 -1.86 8.89 9.89
CA ARG A 76 -2.47 9.27 8.60
C ARG A 76 -1.44 10.05 7.81
N CYS A 77 -1.38 9.80 6.50
CA CYS A 77 -0.44 10.50 5.64
C CYS A 77 -0.96 10.54 4.21
N GLU A 78 -0.63 11.60 3.48
CA GLU A 78 -0.69 11.58 2.02
C GLU A 78 0.70 11.24 1.46
N TYR A 79 0.79 10.45 0.40
CA TYR A 79 2.08 10.05 -0.18
C TYR A 79 2.00 9.77 -1.69
N ASN A 80 3.16 9.81 -2.36
CA ASN A 80 3.35 9.37 -3.75
C ASN A 80 4.62 8.52 -3.87
N TYR A 81 4.65 7.68 -4.91
CA TYR A 81 5.89 7.04 -5.36
C TYR A 81 6.65 7.93 -6.37
N TYR A 82 7.96 7.87 -6.29
CA TYR A 82 8.90 8.61 -7.15
C TYR A 82 9.99 7.67 -7.65
N VAL A 83 10.34 7.80 -8.93
CA VAL A 83 11.57 7.24 -9.49
C VAL A 83 12.65 8.32 -9.42
N VAL A 84 13.79 7.98 -8.85
CA VAL A 84 14.92 8.89 -8.69
C VAL A 84 16.23 8.28 -9.19
N ASP A 85 17.23 9.12 -9.43
CA ASP A 85 18.61 8.69 -9.65
C ASP A 85 19.35 8.41 -8.32
N ASP A 86 20.63 8.04 -8.41
CA ASP A 86 21.50 7.76 -7.27
C ASP A 86 21.65 8.96 -6.30
N GLU A 87 21.47 10.20 -6.78
CA GLU A 87 21.55 11.43 -5.99
C GLU A 87 20.18 11.89 -5.45
N ARG A 88 19.15 11.04 -5.62
CA ARG A 88 17.74 11.30 -5.27
C ARG A 88 17.15 12.50 -6.03
N ASN A 89 17.65 12.80 -7.23
CA ASN A 89 16.98 13.74 -8.12
C ASN A 89 15.80 13.04 -8.79
N VAL A 90 14.68 13.74 -8.90
CA VAL A 90 13.44 13.16 -9.41
C VAL A 90 13.51 12.98 -10.92
N LEU A 91 13.39 11.73 -11.36
CA LEU A 91 13.29 11.37 -12.78
C LEU A 91 11.83 11.26 -13.22
N ARG A 92 10.97 10.71 -12.35
CA ARG A 92 9.53 10.54 -12.60
C ARG A 92 8.76 10.44 -11.28
N TRP A 93 7.47 10.77 -11.30
CA TRP A 93 6.54 10.51 -10.19
C TRP A 93 5.20 10.01 -10.70
N GLU A 94 4.42 9.39 -9.81
CA GLU A 94 3.06 8.93 -10.11
C GLU A 94 2.13 10.07 -10.52
N VAL A 95 1.29 9.82 -11.51
CA VAL A 95 0.28 10.79 -11.95
C VAL A 95 -1.04 10.50 -11.25
N GLY A 96 -1.78 11.53 -10.86
CA GLY A 96 -3.06 11.40 -10.17
C GLY A 96 -3.07 12.10 -8.82
N ASN A 97 -4.09 11.82 -8.02
CA ASN A 97 -4.23 12.35 -6.67
C ASN A 97 -3.19 11.72 -5.73
N LYS A 98 -2.84 12.47 -4.67
CA LYS A 98 -2.00 11.94 -3.61
C LYS A 98 -2.69 10.75 -2.96
N ARG A 99 -1.95 9.66 -2.74
CA ARG A 99 -2.51 8.47 -2.08
C ARG A 99 -2.73 8.79 -0.61
N LYS A 100 -3.89 8.41 -0.08
CA LYS A 100 -4.20 8.55 1.35
C LYS A 100 -3.87 7.25 2.06
N LEU A 101 -3.03 7.32 3.08
CA LEU A 101 -2.75 6.23 4.00
C LEU A 101 -3.63 6.41 5.22
N LEU A 102 -4.52 5.44 5.43
CA LEU A 102 -5.33 5.28 6.62
C LEU A 102 -5.13 3.86 7.13
N LEU A 103 -4.74 3.73 8.40
CA LEU A 103 -4.63 2.42 9.01
C LEU A 103 -6.02 1.83 9.26
N PRO A 104 -6.20 0.50 9.07
CA PRO A 104 -7.46 -0.17 9.39
C PRO A 104 -7.84 0.02 10.86
N GLU A 105 -9.14 0.13 11.14
CA GLU A 105 -9.65 0.24 12.50
C GLU A 105 -9.26 -0.99 13.33
N GLY A 106 -8.90 -0.78 14.59
CA GLY A 106 -8.52 -1.87 15.49
C GLY A 106 -7.07 -2.36 15.34
N VAL A 107 -6.25 -1.74 14.50
CA VAL A 107 -4.81 -2.04 14.44
C VAL A 107 -4.15 -1.73 15.79
N GLN A 108 -3.24 -2.61 16.23
CA GLN A 108 -2.54 -2.50 17.51
C GLN A 108 -1.03 -2.56 17.32
N SER A 109 -0.31 -2.21 18.39
CA SER A 109 1.14 -2.33 18.43
C SER A 109 1.61 -3.72 18.02
N GLY A 110 2.62 -3.79 17.17
CA GLY A 110 3.19 -5.05 16.68
C GLY A 110 2.54 -5.58 15.40
N HIS A 111 1.39 -5.05 14.98
CA HIS A 111 0.83 -5.40 13.68
C HIS A 111 1.69 -4.90 12.53
N LEU A 112 1.73 -5.70 11.45
CA LEU A 112 2.26 -5.31 10.15
C LEU A 112 1.08 -5.04 9.20
N VAL A 113 1.09 -3.85 8.59
CA VAL A 113 0.18 -3.46 7.52
C VAL A 113 0.97 -3.33 6.23
N GLU A 114 0.75 -4.24 5.27
CA GLU A 114 1.34 -4.15 3.94
C GLU A 114 0.41 -3.45 2.96
N LEU A 115 0.96 -2.46 2.28
CA LEU A 115 0.31 -1.59 1.33
C LEU A 115 0.65 -2.08 -0.08
N HIS A 116 -0.26 -2.82 -0.69
CA HIS A 116 -0.09 -3.41 -2.02
C HIS A 116 -0.64 -2.47 -3.08
N ASP A 117 0.24 -1.60 -3.58
CA ASP A 117 -0.09 -0.58 -4.58
C ASP A 117 0.29 -1.01 -6.00
N LEU A 118 -0.40 -0.42 -6.99
CA LEU A 118 0.03 -0.40 -8.40
C LEU A 118 0.29 1.03 -8.86
N TRP A 119 1.33 1.23 -9.66
CA TRP A 119 1.76 2.57 -10.11
C TRP A 119 0.65 3.36 -10.80
N GLN A 120 0.41 4.60 -10.38
CA GLN A 120 -0.60 5.46 -11.03
C GLN A 120 -0.03 6.11 -12.30
N THR A 121 -0.61 5.76 -13.45
CA THR A 121 -0.18 6.25 -14.77
C THR A 121 -0.95 7.48 -15.24
N GLY A 122 -2.06 7.84 -14.57
CA GLY A 122 -2.92 8.96 -14.97
C GLY A 122 -3.68 8.76 -16.28
N SER A 123 -3.61 7.56 -16.88
CA SER A 123 -4.27 7.18 -18.13
C SER A 123 -5.36 6.16 -17.88
N ASP A 124 -6.36 6.13 -18.76
CA ASP A 124 -7.55 5.28 -18.75
C ASP A 124 -7.27 3.76 -18.71
N ALA A 125 -6.03 3.33 -18.94
CA ALA A 125 -5.68 1.93 -18.95
C ALA A 125 -5.75 1.34 -17.54
N LEU A 126 -6.74 0.48 -17.29
CA LEU A 126 -6.55 -0.64 -16.36
C LEU A 126 -5.19 -1.25 -16.67
N PRO A 127 -4.36 -1.58 -15.67
CA PRO A 127 -3.15 -2.34 -15.96
C PRO A 127 -3.64 -3.60 -16.71
N PHE A 128 -3.16 -3.73 -17.96
CA PHE A 128 -3.63 -4.74 -18.89
C PHE A 128 -2.96 -6.06 -18.52
N SER A 129 -3.62 -6.85 -17.68
CA SER A 129 -3.39 -8.29 -17.65
C SER A 129 -4.67 -9.09 -17.60
N SER A 130 -4.50 -10.37 -17.89
CA SER A 130 -5.52 -11.41 -18.08
C SER A 130 -6.56 -11.53 -16.95
N ALA A 131 -6.41 -10.84 -15.82
CA ALA A 131 -7.44 -10.71 -14.79
C ALA A 131 -8.61 -9.80 -15.19
N PHE A 132 -8.44 -8.94 -16.21
CA PHE A 132 -9.43 -7.96 -16.67
C PHE A 132 -9.81 -8.19 -18.13
N LYS A 133 -10.42 -9.33 -18.47
CA LYS A 133 -10.90 -9.57 -19.83
C LYS A 133 -12.35 -9.14 -19.97
N ASN A 134 -12.55 -8.12 -20.80
CA ASN A 134 -13.79 -7.52 -21.35
C ASN A 134 -14.20 -6.18 -20.73
N VAL A 135 -13.54 -5.08 -21.10
CA VAL A 135 -14.15 -3.74 -20.95
C VAL A 135 -13.74 -2.84 -22.11
N ILE A 136 -14.73 -2.34 -22.87
CA ILE A 136 -14.59 -1.31 -23.91
C ILE A 136 -15.00 0.02 -23.27
N PHE A 137 -14.20 1.06 -23.46
CA PHE A 137 -14.24 2.35 -22.73
C PHE A 137 -15.44 3.27 -23.07
N ARG A 138 -16.11 3.85 -22.05
CA ARG A 138 -16.39 5.31 -21.89
C ARG A 138 -17.37 5.70 -20.76
N ARG A 139 -17.10 6.89 -20.19
CA ARG A 139 -17.92 7.87 -19.43
C ARG A 139 -17.97 7.76 -17.90
N SER A 140 -17.89 8.95 -17.28
CA SER A 140 -17.74 9.27 -15.85
C SER A 140 -19.05 9.23 -15.06
N TRP A 141 -19.00 8.71 -13.82
CA TRP A 141 -20.13 8.67 -12.88
C TRP A 141 -19.74 9.12 -11.45
N SER A 142 -20.73 9.64 -10.70
CA SER A 142 -20.72 9.97 -9.27
C SER A 142 -20.93 8.72 -8.40
N LEU A 143 -19.86 7.99 -8.11
CA LEU A 143 -19.91 6.87 -7.17
C LEU A 143 -19.95 7.40 -5.73
N ASP A 144 -20.97 7.02 -4.97
CA ASP A 144 -20.97 7.23 -3.52
C ASP A 144 -19.80 6.47 -2.89
N ILE A 145 -19.17 7.05 -1.86
CA ILE A 145 -18.05 6.41 -1.17
C ILE A 145 -18.57 5.15 -0.46
N GLU A 146 -18.26 3.99 -1.03
CA GLU A 146 -18.47 2.71 -0.36
C GLU A 146 -17.31 2.53 0.62
N ARG A 147 -17.51 2.99 1.86
CA ARG A 147 -16.56 2.68 2.94
C ARG A 147 -16.33 1.17 2.94
N PRO A 148 -15.07 0.70 2.89
CA PRO A 148 -14.80 -0.71 3.07
C PRO A 148 -15.46 -1.12 4.39
N LEU A 149 -16.21 -2.22 4.37
CA LEU A 149 -16.51 -2.93 5.60
C LEU A 149 -15.14 -3.26 6.19
N GLY A 150 -14.73 -2.51 7.23
CA GLY A 150 -13.41 -2.62 7.81
C GLY A 150 -13.14 -4.06 8.20
N VAL A 151 -11.85 -4.43 8.26
CA VAL A 151 -11.45 -5.73 8.81
C VAL A 151 -12.20 -5.96 10.12
N ASN A 152 -12.94 -7.06 10.21
CA ASN A 152 -13.72 -7.35 11.41
C ASN A 152 -12.77 -7.37 12.63
N GLN A 153 -13.11 -6.64 13.70
CA GLN A 153 -12.29 -6.59 14.93
C GLN A 153 -11.96 -7.98 15.49
N ARG A 154 -12.79 -9.00 15.20
CA ARG A 154 -12.56 -10.39 15.57
C ARG A 154 -11.40 -11.04 14.82
N GLU A 155 -11.19 -10.71 13.53
CA GLU A 155 -10.09 -11.26 12.73
C GLU A 155 -8.72 -10.67 13.12
N LEU A 156 -8.71 -9.49 13.73
CA LEU A 156 -7.49 -8.80 14.19
C LEU A 156 -7.03 -9.26 15.57
N HIS A 157 -7.92 -9.84 16.39
CA HIS A 157 -7.67 -10.11 17.81
C HIS A 157 -7.06 -11.49 18.09
N GLU A 158 -7.00 -12.40 17.11
CA GLU A 158 -6.73 -13.82 17.37
C GLU A 158 -5.35 -14.35 16.92
N GLU A 159 -4.56 -13.63 16.11
CA GLU A 159 -3.40 -14.28 15.47
C GLU A 159 -2.11 -13.45 15.53
N ALA A 160 -1.22 -13.84 16.44
CA ALA A 160 0.08 -13.20 16.69
C ALA A 160 1.05 -13.20 15.48
N ASP A 161 0.69 -13.91 14.40
CA ASP A 161 1.46 -14.03 13.15
C ASP A 161 0.67 -13.58 11.90
N SER A 162 -0.34 -12.73 12.10
CA SER A 162 -1.10 -12.16 11.00
C SER A 162 -0.47 -10.87 10.42
N VAL A 163 -0.71 -10.66 9.14
CA VAL A 163 -0.33 -9.47 8.36
C VAL A 163 -1.60 -8.90 7.74
N ILE A 164 -1.83 -7.61 7.91
CA ILE A 164 -2.96 -6.94 7.27
C ILE A 164 -2.50 -6.43 5.92
N VAL A 165 -3.11 -6.92 4.84
CA VAL A 165 -2.77 -6.51 3.48
C VAL A 165 -3.86 -5.61 2.95
N GLN A 166 -3.49 -4.38 2.59
CA GLN A 166 -4.37 -3.41 1.94
C GLN A 166 -4.05 -3.36 0.45
N PHE A 167 -4.94 -3.90 -0.38
CA PHE A 167 -4.82 -3.86 -1.83
C PHE A 167 -5.43 -2.56 -2.35
N ARG A 168 -4.70 -1.83 -3.20
CA ARG A 168 -5.16 -0.55 -3.75
C ARG A 168 -4.80 -0.36 -5.21
N ILE A 169 -5.79 0.08 -5.98
CA ILE A 169 -5.62 0.46 -7.37
C ILE A 169 -6.34 1.79 -7.65
N CYS A 170 -5.77 2.60 -8.53
CA CYS A 170 -6.41 3.80 -9.05
C CYS A 170 -6.96 3.47 -10.45
N CYS A 171 -8.27 3.48 -10.60
CA CYS A 171 -8.98 3.14 -11.84
C CYS A 171 -10.14 4.13 -12.07
N PRO A 172 -9.88 5.24 -12.80
CA PRO A 172 -10.86 6.33 -12.98
C PRO A 172 -12.03 6.00 -13.91
N ASN A 173 -11.88 5.07 -14.84
CA ASN A 173 -12.89 4.78 -15.85
C ASN A 173 -13.41 3.36 -15.73
N ILE A 174 -14.28 3.14 -14.74
CA ILE A 174 -14.95 1.86 -14.52
C ILE A 174 -16.44 2.00 -14.83
N GLU A 175 -16.99 1.06 -15.59
CA GLU A 175 -18.39 1.03 -15.97
C GLU A 175 -19.29 0.71 -14.76
N GLU A 176 -20.47 1.32 -14.73
CA GLU A 176 -21.49 1.06 -13.73
C GLU A 176 -21.81 -0.44 -13.65
N GLY A 177 -21.88 -0.98 -12.43
CA GLY A 177 -22.08 -2.41 -12.20
C GLY A 177 -20.82 -3.28 -12.32
N THR A 178 -19.68 -2.74 -12.75
CA THR A 178 -18.40 -3.47 -12.72
C THR A 178 -17.92 -3.63 -11.28
N SER A 179 -17.59 -4.85 -10.90
CA SER A 179 -16.94 -5.15 -9.62
C SER A 179 -15.50 -5.56 -9.85
N ILE A 180 -14.59 -5.00 -9.06
CA ILE A 180 -13.17 -5.34 -9.11
C ILE A 180 -12.87 -6.37 -8.04
N TYR A 181 -12.07 -7.38 -8.39
CA TYR A 181 -11.62 -8.41 -7.47
C TYR A 181 -10.12 -8.58 -7.54
N VAL A 182 -9.49 -8.81 -6.39
CA VAL A 182 -8.14 -9.35 -6.30
C VAL A 182 -8.23 -10.87 -6.28
N LEU A 183 -7.60 -11.51 -7.26
CA LEU A 183 -7.56 -12.96 -7.40
C LEU A 183 -6.14 -13.45 -7.16
N GLY A 184 -5.97 -14.50 -6.37
CA GLY A 184 -4.64 -15.02 -6.07
C GLY A 184 -4.67 -16.46 -5.58
N SER A 185 -3.50 -17.02 -5.31
CA SER A 185 -3.38 -18.39 -4.80
C SER A 185 -3.99 -18.64 -3.42
N PRO A 186 -3.94 -17.70 -2.45
CA PRO A 186 -4.55 -17.94 -1.13
C PRO A 186 -6.06 -18.15 -1.22
N LEU A 187 -6.60 -18.92 -0.28
CA LEU A 187 -8.05 -19.16 -0.19
C LEU A 187 -8.84 -17.85 -0.08
N LYS A 188 -8.31 -16.87 0.69
CA LYS A 188 -8.87 -15.53 0.87
C LYS A 188 -8.89 -14.69 -0.42
N LEU A 189 -8.14 -15.08 -1.45
CA LEU A 189 -8.13 -14.47 -2.78
C LEU A 189 -8.75 -15.37 -3.86
N GLY A 190 -9.52 -16.39 -3.47
CA GLY A 190 -10.33 -17.19 -4.38
C GLY A 190 -9.59 -18.26 -5.18
N GLN A 191 -8.30 -18.54 -4.89
CA GLN A 191 -7.51 -19.55 -5.61
C GLN A 191 -7.60 -19.39 -7.15
N TRP A 192 -7.41 -18.16 -7.62
CA TRP A 192 -7.52 -17.76 -9.03
C TRP A 192 -8.92 -17.82 -9.64
N LYS A 193 -9.98 -17.97 -8.83
CA LYS A 193 -11.38 -17.95 -9.27
C LYS A 193 -12.07 -16.67 -8.81
N ALA A 194 -12.90 -16.09 -9.68
CA ALA A 194 -13.71 -14.93 -9.34
C ALA A 194 -14.66 -15.22 -8.16
N GLN A 195 -15.20 -16.44 -8.11
CA GLN A 195 -15.94 -16.93 -6.94
C GLN A 195 -14.99 -17.09 -5.76
N GLY A 196 -15.12 -16.22 -4.76
CA GLY A 196 -14.24 -16.18 -3.59
C GLY A 196 -13.06 -15.21 -3.70
N GLY A 197 -12.95 -14.47 -4.81
CA GLY A 197 -12.00 -13.36 -4.94
C GLY A 197 -12.30 -12.23 -3.94
N LEU A 198 -11.28 -11.47 -3.57
CA LEU A 198 -11.44 -10.33 -2.66
C LEU A 198 -12.00 -9.13 -3.42
N LYS A 199 -13.26 -8.78 -3.18
CA LYS A 199 -13.92 -7.62 -3.81
C LYS A 199 -13.31 -6.32 -3.30
N LEU A 200 -12.91 -5.42 -4.21
CA LEU A 200 -12.52 -4.05 -3.87
C LEU A 200 -13.74 -3.13 -3.81
N ASN A 201 -13.72 -2.18 -2.88
CA ASN A 201 -14.75 -1.16 -2.70
C ASN A 201 -14.24 0.21 -3.16
N TYR A 202 -15.14 1.03 -3.67
CA TYR A 202 -14.80 2.37 -4.14
C TYR A 202 -14.53 3.32 -2.97
N ALA A 203 -13.30 3.80 -2.86
CA ALA A 203 -12.84 4.66 -1.76
C ALA A 203 -12.88 6.17 -2.10
N GLY A 204 -13.46 6.56 -3.24
CA GLY A 204 -13.44 7.93 -3.74
C GLY A 204 -12.21 8.22 -4.62
N GLU A 205 -12.24 9.34 -5.35
CA GLU A 205 -11.09 9.82 -6.14
C GLU A 205 -10.50 8.77 -7.09
N SER A 206 -11.36 7.93 -7.68
CA SER A 206 -10.93 6.83 -8.58
C SER A 206 -10.14 5.71 -7.90
N VAL A 207 -10.09 5.66 -6.56
CA VAL A 207 -9.38 4.63 -5.80
C VAL A 207 -10.33 3.49 -5.43
N TRP A 208 -9.84 2.26 -5.60
CA TRP A 208 -10.51 1.04 -5.18
C TRP A 208 -9.62 0.29 -4.20
N GLN A 209 -10.19 -0.13 -3.08
CA GLN A 209 -9.42 -0.77 -2.02
C GLN A 209 -10.17 -1.87 -1.27
N ALA A 210 -9.41 -2.79 -0.70
CA ALA A 210 -9.87 -3.75 0.29
C ALA A 210 -8.73 -4.12 1.22
N ASP A 211 -9.11 -4.41 2.46
CA ASP A 211 -8.20 -4.91 3.48
C ASP A 211 -8.46 -6.42 3.66
N CYS A 212 -7.40 -7.18 3.88
CA CYS A 212 -7.49 -8.61 4.15
C CYS A 212 -6.43 -9.02 5.18
N VAL A 213 -6.82 -9.75 6.21
CA VAL A 213 -5.88 -10.36 7.15
C VAL A 213 -5.33 -11.63 6.52
N MET A 214 -4.02 -11.78 6.43
CA MET A 214 -3.32 -12.95 5.90
C MET A 214 -2.42 -13.54 6.98
N GLN A 215 -2.21 -14.85 6.96
CA GLN A 215 -1.18 -15.47 7.80
C GLN A 215 0.18 -15.29 7.16
N LYS A 216 1.26 -15.25 7.95
CA LYS A 216 2.62 -15.24 7.39
C LYS A 216 2.89 -16.39 6.42
N ASP A 217 2.28 -17.55 6.64
CA ASP A 217 2.39 -18.72 5.75
C ASP A 217 1.70 -18.54 4.39
N ASP A 218 0.82 -17.54 4.23
CA ASP A 218 0.23 -17.19 2.94
C ASP A 218 1.24 -16.49 2.01
N PHE A 219 2.39 -16.05 2.52
CA PHE A 219 3.40 -15.28 1.78
C PHE A 219 4.50 -16.17 1.16
N PRO A 220 5.06 -15.79 -0.01
CA PRO A 220 4.71 -14.61 -0.80
C PRO A 220 3.35 -14.79 -1.51
N LEU A 221 2.49 -13.78 -1.41
CA LEU A 221 1.19 -13.79 -2.07
C LEU A 221 1.40 -13.83 -3.59
N LYS A 222 0.80 -14.82 -4.24
CA LYS A 222 0.79 -14.92 -5.70
C LYS A 222 -0.55 -14.43 -6.23
N TYR A 223 -0.52 -13.32 -6.95
CA TYR A 223 -1.66 -12.74 -7.64
C TYR A 223 -1.15 -11.92 -8.84
N PRO A 224 -1.97 -11.67 -9.88
CA PRO A 224 -1.53 -10.92 -11.04
C PRO A 224 -1.16 -9.48 -10.64
N PHE A 225 0.07 -9.06 -10.95
CA PHE A 225 0.58 -7.71 -10.69
C PHE A 225 0.28 -6.71 -11.83
N LYS A 226 -0.46 -7.16 -12.83
CA LYS A 226 -0.57 -6.48 -14.13
C LYS A 226 -2.01 -6.27 -14.53
#